data_AF-A0A6P0N3K4-F1
#
_entry.id   AF-A0A6P0N3K4-F1
#
_cell.length_a   1.000
_cell.length_b   1.000
_cell.length_c   1.000
_cell.angle_alpha   90.00
_cell.angle_beta   90.00
_cell.angle_gamma   90.00
#
_symmetry.space_group_name_H-M   'P 1'
#
loop_
_entity.id
_entity.type
_entity.pdbx_description
1 polymer ?
#
loop_
_entity_poly.entity_id
_entity_poly.type
_entity_poly.pdbx_seq_one_letter_code
_entity_poly.pdbx_strand_id
1 'polypeptide(L)'
;MTSFPRRYHITTFGCQMNKADSERMAGILEDIGFQWSENPNEADLILYNTCTIRDNAEQKVYSYLGRQAKRKHQQPDLTLVVAGCVAQQEGESLLRRVPEVDLVMGPQHANRLGDLLDQVFDGNQLVATEPIHIVEDITKPRRDSSISAWVNIIYGCNERCTYCVVPNVRGLEQSRTPEAIRAEMEELGRQGYKEITLLGQNIDAYGRDLPGVTESGRHQHTLTDLLYYVSNIPGIERLRFATSHPRYFTERLI
;
A
#
# COMPACT_ATOMS: atom_id res chain seq x y z
N MET A 1 -3.45 26.79 24.83
CA MET A 1 -3.26 27.09 23.40
C MET A 1 -3.97 26.00 22.63
N THR A 2 -5.06 26.32 21.94
CA THR A 2 -5.78 25.36 21.09
C THR A 2 -4.90 25.08 19.87
N SER A 3 -4.05 24.04 19.96
CA SER A 3 -3.34 23.51 18.80
C SER A 3 -4.42 23.06 17.82
N PHE A 4 -4.51 23.74 16.68
CA PHE A 4 -5.34 23.24 15.58
C PHE A 4 -4.82 21.85 15.19
N PRO A 5 -5.72 20.90 14.90
CA PRO A 5 -5.31 19.55 14.51
C PRO A 5 -4.44 19.64 13.25
N ARG A 6 -3.27 18.98 13.26
CA ARG A 6 -2.37 18.93 12.11
C ARG A 6 -3.09 18.30 10.92
N ARG A 7 -2.88 18.82 9.73
CA ARG A 7 -3.57 18.38 8.51
C ARG A 7 -2.67 17.60 7.59
N TYR A 8 -3.22 16.61 6.89
CA TYR A 8 -2.49 15.86 5.87
C TYR A 8 -3.18 15.90 4.52
N HIS A 9 -2.39 15.78 3.45
CA HIS A 9 -2.88 15.60 2.09
C HIS A 9 -2.15 14.47 1.41
N ILE A 10 -2.88 13.53 0.81
CA ILE A 10 -2.31 12.45 -0.01
C ILE A 10 -2.71 12.68 -1.47
N THR A 11 -1.72 12.75 -2.35
CA THR A 11 -1.94 12.65 -3.79
C THR A 11 -1.50 11.25 -4.26
N THR A 12 -2.45 10.46 -4.73
CA THR A 12 -2.22 9.13 -5.26
C THR A 12 -2.05 9.17 -6.78
N PHE A 13 -0.94 8.65 -7.28
CA PHE A 13 -0.71 8.41 -8.70
C PHE A 13 -0.79 6.91 -9.00
N GLY A 14 -1.42 6.53 -10.13
CA GLY A 14 -1.27 5.20 -10.69
C GLY A 14 -2.43 4.22 -10.47
N CYS A 15 -2.17 3.10 -9.78
CA CYS A 15 -2.98 1.88 -9.85
C CYS A 15 -3.82 1.58 -8.59
N GLN A 16 -4.62 0.51 -8.66
CA GLN A 16 -5.44 0.01 -7.54
C GLN A 16 -4.59 -0.29 -6.29
N MET A 17 -3.38 -0.82 -6.44
CA MET A 17 -2.47 -1.05 -5.31
C MET A 17 -2.12 0.26 -4.60
N ASN A 18 -1.74 1.29 -5.36
CA ASN A 18 -1.42 2.60 -4.79
C ASN A 18 -2.66 3.23 -4.12
N LYS A 19 -3.86 2.96 -4.62
CA LYS A 19 -5.09 3.41 -3.96
C LYS A 19 -5.26 2.75 -2.59
N ALA A 20 -5.15 1.42 -2.52
CA ALA A 20 -5.21 0.68 -1.27
C ALA A 20 -4.09 1.10 -0.29
N ASP A 21 -2.87 1.29 -0.78
CA ASP A 21 -1.74 1.78 0.03
C ASP A 21 -2.00 3.20 0.56
N SER A 22 -2.68 4.05 -0.21
CA SER A 22 -3.04 5.40 0.23
C SER A 22 -4.14 5.40 1.29
N GLU A 23 -5.15 4.53 1.18
CA GLU A 23 -6.16 4.33 2.24
C GLU A 23 -5.50 3.87 3.54
N ARG A 24 -4.53 2.95 3.44
CA ARG A 24 -3.75 2.47 4.59
C ARG A 24 -2.98 3.59 5.26
N MET A 25 -2.20 4.35 4.49
CA MET A 25 -1.42 5.48 5.01
C MET A 25 -2.32 6.58 5.58
N ALA A 26 -3.47 6.85 4.98
CA ALA A 26 -4.47 7.77 5.51
C ALA A 26 -5.01 7.31 6.87
N GLY A 27 -5.33 6.02 7.02
CA GLY A 27 -5.78 5.45 8.29
C GLY A 27 -4.73 5.62 9.40
N ILE A 28 -3.46 5.33 9.11
CA ILE A 28 -2.36 5.55 10.05
C ILE A 28 -2.25 7.03 10.46
N LEU A 29 -2.34 7.95 9.49
CA LEU A 29 -2.26 9.39 9.75
C LEU A 29 -3.41 9.87 10.64
N GLU A 30 -4.62 9.37 10.42
CA GLU A 30 -5.79 9.67 11.27
C GLU A 30 -5.65 9.08 12.68
N ASP A 31 -5.13 7.85 12.81
CA ASP A 31 -4.86 7.21 14.10
C ASP A 31 -3.85 7.99 14.95
N ILE A 32 -2.86 8.64 14.33
CA ILE A 32 -1.88 9.50 15.02
C ILE A 32 -2.34 10.97 15.13
N GLY A 33 -3.61 11.26 14.81
CA GLY A 33 -4.26 12.54 15.09
C GLY A 33 -4.19 13.60 13.99
N PHE A 34 -3.77 13.26 12.77
CA PHE A 34 -3.89 14.17 11.63
C PHE A 34 -5.33 14.18 11.08
N GLN A 35 -5.70 15.28 10.44
CA GLN A 35 -6.99 15.42 9.75
C GLN A 35 -6.79 15.60 8.25
N TRP A 36 -7.65 14.97 7.45
CA TRP A 36 -7.55 15.08 6.00
C TRP A 36 -7.85 16.51 5.53
N SER A 37 -7.06 16.98 4.57
CA SER A 37 -7.28 18.23 3.84
C SER A 37 -7.34 17.98 2.34
N GLU A 38 -8.40 18.46 1.69
CA GLU A 38 -8.49 18.46 0.23
C GLU A 38 -7.44 19.40 -0.39
N ASN A 39 -7.18 20.54 0.25
CA ASN A 39 -6.20 21.50 -0.21
C ASN A 39 -4.79 21.14 0.30
N PRO A 40 -3.83 20.79 -0.57
CA PRO A 40 -2.46 20.48 -0.15
C PRO A 40 -1.76 21.68 0.50
N ASN A 41 -2.15 22.92 0.18
CA ASN A 41 -1.52 24.12 0.76
C ASN A 41 -1.96 24.40 2.21
N GLU A 42 -2.99 23.69 2.70
CA GLU A 42 -3.46 23.75 4.08
C GLU A 42 -2.98 22.56 4.92
N ALA A 43 -2.26 21.61 4.31
CA ALA A 43 -1.71 20.45 5.01
C ALA A 43 -0.34 20.76 5.62
N ASP A 44 -0.10 20.20 6.81
CA ASP A 44 1.19 20.17 7.51
C ASP A 44 2.02 18.93 7.13
N LEU A 45 1.37 17.91 6.56
CA LEU A 45 2.02 16.75 5.96
C LEU A 45 1.49 16.51 4.54
N ILE A 46 2.38 16.46 3.56
CA ILE A 46 2.04 16.15 2.18
C ILE A 46 2.69 14.83 1.78
N LEU A 47 1.88 13.90 1.29
CA LEU A 47 2.32 12.58 0.86
C LEU A 47 2.00 12.38 -0.63
N TYR A 48 3.03 12.09 -1.41
CA TYR A 48 2.90 11.70 -2.82
C TYR A 48 3.10 10.20 -2.97
N ASN A 49 2.02 9.44 -3.22
CA ASN A 49 2.11 8.00 -3.45
C ASN A 49 2.20 7.70 -4.95
N THR A 50 3.40 7.33 -5.40
CA THR A 50 3.81 7.34 -6.81
C THR A 50 3.81 5.95 -7.44
N CYS A 51 3.54 5.87 -8.74
CA CYS A 51 3.56 4.62 -9.50
C CYS A 51 4.59 4.70 -10.62
N THR A 52 5.41 3.66 -10.78
CA THR A 52 6.45 3.66 -11.82
C THR A 52 5.93 3.26 -13.21
N ILE A 53 4.72 2.72 -13.30
CA ILE A 53 4.19 2.10 -14.53
C ILE A 53 3.22 3.03 -15.26
N ARG A 54 2.53 3.92 -14.54
CA ARG A 54 1.43 4.72 -15.10
C ARG A 54 1.69 6.22 -14.97
N ASP A 55 1.08 6.96 -15.89
CA ASP A 55 0.80 8.39 -15.78
C ASP A 55 2.00 9.35 -15.79
N ASN A 56 3.19 8.92 -16.27
CA ASN A 56 4.43 9.70 -16.17
C ASN A 56 4.65 10.24 -14.73
N ALA A 57 4.32 9.41 -13.73
CA ALA A 57 4.23 9.86 -12.34
C ALA A 57 5.56 10.40 -11.80
N GLU A 58 6.69 9.90 -12.30
CA GLU A 58 8.02 10.41 -11.97
C GLU A 58 8.15 11.90 -12.32
N GLN A 59 7.90 12.30 -13.58
CA GLN A 59 7.96 13.70 -13.97
C GLN A 59 6.94 14.57 -13.22
N LYS A 60 5.74 14.04 -12.99
CA LYS A 60 4.70 14.74 -12.24
C LYS A 60 5.12 14.97 -10.80
N VAL A 61 5.63 13.97 -10.10
CA VAL A 61 5.98 14.10 -8.67
C VAL A 61 7.01 15.19 -8.46
N TYR A 62 8.01 15.33 -9.33
CA TYR A 62 8.99 16.43 -9.22
C TYR A 62 8.36 17.81 -9.39
N SER A 63 7.37 17.96 -10.27
CA SER A 63 6.65 19.23 -10.43
C SER A 63 5.86 19.60 -9.17
N TYR A 64 5.14 18.64 -8.59
CA TYR A 64 4.41 18.82 -7.34
C TYR A 64 5.35 19.10 -6.16
N LEU A 65 6.42 18.32 -6.03
CA LEU A 65 7.45 18.49 -5.01
C LEU A 65 8.12 19.85 -5.10
N GLY A 66 8.48 20.33 -6.30
CA GLY A 66 9.12 21.63 -6.47
C GLY A 66 8.30 22.80 -5.93
N ARG A 67 6.95 22.70 -5.99
CA ARG A 67 6.07 23.69 -5.36
C ARG A 67 6.12 23.59 -3.83
N GLN A 68 6.09 22.39 -3.28
CA GLN A 68 6.06 22.18 -1.84
C GLN A 68 7.42 22.39 -1.17
N ALA A 69 8.52 22.09 -1.84
CA ALA A 69 9.88 22.40 -1.40
C ALA A 69 10.04 23.92 -1.17
N LYS A 70 9.59 24.75 -2.12
CA LYS A 70 9.56 26.21 -1.96
C LYS A 70 8.72 26.65 -0.77
N ARG A 71 7.58 25.99 -0.53
CA ARG A 71 6.72 26.27 0.62
C ARG A 71 7.42 25.89 1.93
N LYS A 72 8.12 24.76 1.98
CA LYS A 72 8.83 24.30 3.18
C LYS A 72 9.93 25.27 3.62
N HIS A 73 10.60 25.97 2.71
CA HIS A 73 11.52 27.04 3.09
C HIS A 73 10.86 28.19 3.86
N GLN A 74 9.56 28.42 3.68
CA GLN A 74 8.78 29.42 4.40
C GLN A 74 8.05 28.82 5.62
N GLN A 75 7.81 27.51 5.60
CA GLN A 75 7.11 26.74 6.63
C GLN A 75 7.94 25.49 6.97
N PRO A 76 8.98 25.61 7.82
CA PRO A 76 9.92 24.53 8.09
C PRO A 76 9.27 23.28 8.69
N ASP A 77 8.13 23.45 9.38
CA ASP A 77 7.37 22.37 9.99
C ASP A 77 6.57 21.51 8.99
N LEU A 78 6.55 21.89 7.70
CA LEU A 78 5.90 21.11 6.64
C LEU A 78 6.66 19.80 6.39
N THR A 79 5.99 18.67 6.65
CA THR A 79 6.52 17.33 6.35
C THR A 79 6.21 16.93 4.91
N LEU A 80 7.22 16.51 4.16
CA LEU A 80 7.12 16.05 2.78
C LEU A 80 7.49 14.56 2.70
N VAL A 81 6.54 13.74 2.26
CA VAL A 81 6.70 12.29 2.12
C VAL A 81 6.53 11.90 0.65
N VAL A 82 7.44 11.09 0.13
CA VAL A 82 7.29 10.44 -1.17
C VAL A 82 7.26 8.93 -0.96
N ALA A 83 6.15 8.32 -1.34
CA ALA A 83 5.91 6.89 -1.18
C ALA A 83 5.71 6.20 -2.53
N GLY A 84 5.72 4.88 -2.54
CA GLY A 84 5.29 4.07 -3.67
C GLY A 84 6.43 3.59 -4.57
N CYS A 85 6.12 3.15 -5.78
CA CYS A 85 7.08 2.46 -6.63
C CYS A 85 8.21 3.38 -7.15
N VAL A 86 7.94 4.67 -7.41
CA VAL A 86 9.02 5.60 -7.82
C VAL A 86 9.93 5.88 -6.63
N ALA A 87 9.37 6.07 -5.44
CA ALA A 87 10.15 6.20 -4.20
C ALA A 87 11.08 4.99 -3.98
N GLN A 88 10.58 3.77 -4.18
CA GLN A 88 11.38 2.54 -4.09
C GLN A 88 12.49 2.48 -5.15
N GLN A 89 12.22 2.94 -6.37
CA GLN A 89 13.19 2.93 -7.46
C GLN A 89 14.29 3.98 -7.26
N GLU A 90 13.94 5.17 -6.80
CA GLU A 90 14.88 6.28 -6.66
C GLU A 90 15.62 6.28 -5.32
N GLY A 91 14.96 5.88 -4.24
CA GLY A 91 15.53 5.83 -2.90
C GLY A 91 16.25 7.13 -2.53
N GLU A 92 17.51 7.02 -2.14
CA GLU A 92 18.36 8.16 -1.78
C GLU A 92 18.56 9.19 -2.89
N SER A 93 18.47 8.78 -4.17
CA SER A 93 18.63 9.73 -5.27
C SER A 93 17.53 10.79 -5.30
N LEU A 94 16.34 10.45 -4.79
CA LEU A 94 15.24 11.39 -4.63
C LEU A 94 15.61 12.47 -3.62
N LEU A 95 16.14 12.10 -2.45
CA LEU A 95 16.61 13.05 -1.44
C LEU A 95 17.74 13.93 -1.95
N ARG A 96 18.70 13.37 -2.71
CA ARG A 96 19.77 14.16 -3.33
C ARG A 96 19.23 15.19 -4.31
N ARG A 97 18.13 14.90 -4.99
CA ARG A 97 17.51 15.78 -5.99
C ARG A 97 16.53 16.79 -5.37
N VAL A 98 15.83 16.42 -4.31
CA VAL A 98 14.91 17.27 -3.55
C VAL A 98 15.22 17.12 -2.05
N PRO A 99 16.22 17.85 -1.52
CA PRO A 99 16.66 17.74 -0.14
C PRO A 99 15.60 18.12 0.90
N GLU A 100 14.53 18.79 0.48
CA GLU A 100 13.40 19.17 1.32
C GLU A 100 12.48 17.99 1.68
N VAL A 101 12.59 16.84 1.02
CA VAL A 101 11.79 15.65 1.35
C VAL A 101 12.27 15.04 2.66
N ASP A 102 11.36 14.75 3.58
CA ASP A 102 11.71 14.17 4.89
C ASP A 102 11.76 12.64 4.87
N LEU A 103 10.87 12.03 4.08
CA LEU A 103 10.72 10.59 4.03
C LEU A 103 10.52 10.11 2.58
N VAL A 104 11.39 9.19 2.17
CA VAL A 104 11.22 8.39 0.96
C VAL A 104 10.94 6.95 1.37
N MET A 105 9.81 6.38 0.95
CA MET A 105 9.44 5.04 1.38
C MET A 105 8.89 4.15 0.26
N GLY A 106 9.33 2.91 0.24
CA GLY A 106 8.82 1.89 -0.66
C GLY A 106 7.44 1.38 -0.29
N PRO A 107 6.73 0.69 -1.20
CA PRO A 107 5.39 0.16 -0.93
C PRO A 107 5.33 -0.84 0.22
N GLN A 108 6.40 -1.60 0.47
CA GLN A 108 6.42 -2.59 1.56
C GLN A 108 6.33 -1.94 2.95
N HIS A 109 6.71 -0.66 3.06
CA HIS A 109 6.70 0.08 4.32
C HIS A 109 5.37 0.81 4.59
N ALA A 110 4.36 0.68 3.72
CA ALA A 110 3.11 1.44 3.82
C ALA A 110 2.36 1.23 5.16
N ASN A 111 2.49 0.05 5.78
CA ASN A 111 1.91 -0.28 7.09
C ASN A 111 2.75 0.26 8.27
N ARG A 112 3.93 0.82 8.02
CA ARG A 112 4.88 1.34 9.03
C ARG A 112 5.07 2.85 8.95
N LEU A 113 4.17 3.56 8.24
CA LEU A 113 4.28 5.02 8.10
C LEU A 113 4.37 5.73 9.46
N GLY A 114 3.65 5.26 10.49
CA GLY A 114 3.70 5.83 11.84
C GLY A 114 5.12 5.81 12.42
N ASP A 115 5.74 4.62 12.50
CA ASP A 115 7.11 4.43 12.99
C ASP A 115 8.15 5.32 12.27
N LEU A 116 7.96 5.50 10.96
CA LEU A 116 8.84 6.32 10.12
C LEU A 116 8.61 7.81 10.38
N LEU A 117 7.36 8.22 10.58
CA LEU A 117 7.02 9.61 10.89
C LEU A 117 7.48 10.02 12.29
N ASP A 118 7.47 9.13 13.28
CA ASP A 118 8.00 9.42 14.61
C ASP A 118 9.47 9.84 14.54
N GLN A 119 10.28 9.07 13.79
CA GLN A 119 11.67 9.40 13.55
C GLN A 119 11.85 10.70 12.76
N VAL A 120 10.97 10.99 11.80
CA VAL A 120 10.97 12.27 11.06
C VAL A 120 10.66 13.44 12.00
N PHE A 121 9.68 13.28 12.89
CA PHE A 121 9.33 14.32 13.87
C PHE A 121 10.41 14.52 14.94
N ASP A 122 11.25 13.51 15.18
CA ASP A 122 12.49 13.63 15.96
C ASP A 122 13.64 14.34 15.21
N GLY A 123 13.41 14.75 13.95
CA GLY A 123 14.33 15.54 13.15
C GLY A 123 15.19 14.74 12.16
N ASN A 124 14.87 13.46 11.93
CA ASN A 124 15.60 12.63 10.98
C ASN A 124 15.04 12.76 9.56
N GLN A 125 15.93 12.66 8.56
CA GLN A 125 15.55 12.45 7.16
C GLN A 125 15.79 10.97 6.81
N LEU A 126 14.80 10.31 6.22
CA LEU A 126 14.79 8.86 6.09
C LEU A 126 14.56 8.38 4.66
N VAL A 127 15.19 7.24 4.34
CA VAL A 127 14.92 6.43 3.15
C VAL A 127 14.63 5.00 3.60
N ALA A 128 13.37 4.59 3.50
CA ALA A 128 12.89 3.25 3.85
C ALA A 128 12.57 2.48 2.56
N THR A 129 13.60 1.90 1.94
CA THR A 129 13.49 1.15 0.67
C THR A 129 14.15 -0.22 0.75
N GLU A 130 14.70 -0.57 1.89
CA GLU A 130 15.20 -1.90 2.18
C GLU A 130 14.05 -2.92 2.21
N PRO A 131 14.28 -4.16 1.72
CA PRO A 131 13.29 -5.21 1.79
C PRO A 131 12.92 -5.55 3.23
N ILE A 132 11.63 -5.71 3.49
CA ILE A 132 11.13 -6.17 4.79
C ILE A 132 10.22 -7.38 4.64
N HIS A 133 10.13 -8.17 5.71
CA HIS A 133 9.11 -9.19 5.85
C HIS A 133 7.85 -8.58 6.46
N ILE A 134 6.74 -8.64 5.72
CA ILE A 134 5.45 -8.12 6.16
C ILE A 134 4.81 -9.23 7.02
N VAL A 135 4.89 -9.08 8.35
CA VAL A 135 4.40 -10.09 9.29
C VAL A 135 2.88 -10.28 9.14
N GLU A 136 2.11 -9.20 9.32
CA GLU A 136 0.70 -9.08 8.95
C GLU A 136 0.34 -7.59 8.91
N ASP A 137 -0.71 -7.25 8.18
CA ASP A 137 -1.23 -5.88 8.11
C ASP A 137 -2.24 -5.63 9.24
N ILE A 138 -1.82 -4.93 10.29
CA ILE A 138 -2.64 -4.57 11.46
C ILE A 138 -3.30 -3.19 11.35
N THR A 139 -3.15 -2.54 10.20
CA THR A 139 -3.64 -1.17 10.01
C THR A 139 -5.16 -1.12 9.86
N LYS A 140 -5.75 0.05 10.10
CA LYS A 140 -7.16 0.34 9.82
C LYS A 140 -7.24 1.37 8.69
N PRO A 141 -7.31 0.94 7.42
CA PRO A 141 -7.29 1.89 6.31
C PRO A 141 -8.50 2.82 6.33
N ARG A 142 -8.27 4.12 6.08
CA ARG A 142 -9.35 5.08 5.84
C ARG A 142 -9.89 4.86 4.42
N ARG A 143 -11.01 4.14 4.32
CA ARG A 143 -11.62 3.77 3.04
C ARG A 143 -12.31 4.96 2.39
N ASP A 144 -12.15 5.11 1.08
CA ASP A 144 -12.86 6.15 0.32
C ASP A 144 -14.27 5.73 -0.09
N SER A 145 -14.55 4.42 -0.09
CA SER A 145 -15.85 3.84 -0.39
C SER A 145 -16.49 3.31 0.89
N SER A 146 -17.82 3.39 0.98
CA SER A 146 -18.63 2.77 2.03
C SER A 146 -19.24 1.43 1.60
N ILE A 147 -19.05 1.03 0.34
CA ILE A 147 -19.65 -0.18 -0.25
C ILE A 147 -18.58 -1.21 -0.58
N SER A 148 -17.45 -0.75 -1.12
CA SER A 148 -16.36 -1.60 -1.62
C SER A 148 -15.08 -1.41 -0.81
N ALA A 149 -14.37 -2.50 -0.56
CA ALA A 149 -13.10 -2.49 0.15
C ALA A 149 -12.01 -3.26 -0.60
N TRP A 150 -10.77 -2.82 -0.40
CA TRP A 150 -9.56 -3.47 -0.92
C TRP A 150 -8.93 -4.32 0.18
N VAL A 151 -8.67 -5.59 -0.12
CA VAL A 151 -7.98 -6.51 0.79
C VAL A 151 -6.78 -7.09 0.07
N ASN A 152 -5.57 -6.71 0.47
CA ASN A 152 -4.36 -7.35 -0.06
C ASN A 152 -4.28 -8.77 0.46
N ILE A 153 -3.99 -9.75 -0.40
CA ILE A 153 -3.78 -11.14 0.04
C ILE A 153 -2.33 -11.59 -0.14
N ILE A 154 -1.61 -10.90 -1.03
CA ILE A 154 -0.22 -11.20 -1.38
C ILE A 154 0.49 -9.89 -1.74
N TYR A 155 1.75 -9.80 -1.37
CA TYR A 155 2.64 -8.69 -1.68
C TYR A 155 3.80 -9.18 -2.56
N GLY A 156 4.34 -8.29 -3.39
CA GLY A 156 5.49 -8.58 -4.23
C GLY A 156 5.20 -9.59 -5.34
N CYS A 157 6.23 -9.92 -6.12
CA CYS A 157 6.12 -10.86 -7.22
C CYS A 157 7.48 -11.48 -7.54
N ASN A 158 7.54 -12.81 -7.60
CA ASN A 158 8.76 -13.54 -7.94
C ASN A 158 8.92 -13.80 -9.46
N GLU A 159 7.99 -13.28 -10.27
CA GLU A 159 8.02 -13.47 -11.71
C GLU A 159 9.11 -12.68 -12.40
N ARG A 160 9.80 -13.32 -13.37
CA ARG A 160 10.87 -12.71 -14.16
C ARG A 160 10.39 -12.36 -15.56
N CYS A 161 9.26 -11.65 -15.65
CA CYS A 161 8.77 -11.15 -16.93
C CYS A 161 9.74 -10.09 -17.46
N THR A 162 10.20 -10.22 -18.71
CA THR A 162 11.25 -9.38 -19.31
C THR A 162 10.94 -7.87 -19.32
N TYR A 163 9.67 -7.51 -19.24
CA TYR A 163 9.18 -6.13 -19.28
C TYR A 163 8.76 -5.59 -17.90
N CYS A 164 8.78 -6.41 -16.85
CA CYS A 164 8.13 -6.09 -15.59
C CYS A 164 9.13 -5.55 -14.55
N VAL A 165 8.84 -4.36 -14.03
CA VAL A 165 9.61 -3.70 -12.97
C VAL A 165 9.19 -4.13 -11.56
N VAL A 166 8.01 -4.74 -11.42
CA VAL A 166 7.35 -5.03 -10.14
C VAL A 166 8.25 -5.74 -9.12
N PRO A 167 9.01 -6.82 -9.46
CA PRO A 167 9.87 -7.49 -8.50
C PRO A 167 10.88 -6.55 -7.80
N ASN A 168 11.34 -5.50 -8.49
CA ASN A 168 12.31 -4.55 -7.96
C ASN A 168 11.66 -3.45 -7.10
N VAL A 169 10.39 -3.12 -7.37
CA VAL A 169 9.71 -1.98 -6.72
C VAL A 169 8.64 -2.38 -5.69
N ARG A 170 8.25 -3.65 -5.64
CA ARG A 170 7.27 -4.20 -4.71
C ARG A 170 7.83 -5.36 -3.86
N GLY A 171 9.07 -5.76 -4.11
CA GLY A 171 9.76 -6.82 -3.39
C GLY A 171 9.34 -8.23 -3.80
N LEU A 172 9.86 -9.20 -3.05
CA LEU A 172 9.56 -10.62 -3.23
C LEU A 172 8.15 -10.96 -2.77
N GLU A 173 7.64 -12.05 -3.34
CA GLU A 173 6.34 -12.62 -3.00
C GLU A 173 6.23 -12.95 -1.52
N GLN A 174 5.17 -12.46 -0.88
CA GLN A 174 4.81 -12.71 0.51
C GLN A 174 3.29 -12.82 0.62
N SER A 175 2.77 -14.00 0.89
CA SER A 175 1.34 -14.24 1.11
C SER A 175 0.97 -13.95 2.55
N ARG A 176 -0.19 -13.31 2.74
CA ARG A 176 -0.82 -13.22 4.07
C ARG A 176 -1.41 -14.57 4.45
N THR A 177 -1.62 -14.77 5.75
CA THR A 177 -2.30 -15.98 6.21
C THR A 177 -3.80 -15.96 5.84
N PRO A 178 -4.41 -17.12 5.49
CA PRO A 178 -5.84 -17.19 5.22
C PRO A 178 -6.70 -16.65 6.38
N GLU A 179 -6.26 -16.89 7.61
CA GLU A 179 -6.94 -16.50 8.84
C GLU A 179 -6.95 -14.97 9.00
N ALA A 180 -5.82 -14.30 8.76
CA ALA A 180 -5.75 -12.83 8.83
C ALA A 180 -6.60 -12.18 7.74
N ILE A 181 -6.56 -12.71 6.51
CA ILE A 181 -7.40 -12.23 5.40
C ILE A 181 -8.88 -12.36 5.76
N ARG A 182 -9.30 -13.52 6.25
CA ARG A 182 -10.69 -13.76 6.63
C ARG A 182 -11.14 -12.85 7.78
N ALA A 183 -10.31 -12.67 8.80
CA ALA A 183 -10.62 -11.79 9.93
C ALA A 183 -10.83 -10.33 9.48
N GLU A 184 -9.99 -9.82 8.58
CA GLU A 184 -10.19 -8.48 7.98
C GLU A 184 -11.50 -8.41 7.20
N MET A 185 -11.80 -9.41 6.37
CA MET A 185 -13.02 -9.45 5.58
C MET A 185 -14.29 -9.57 6.45
N GLU A 186 -14.25 -10.31 7.56
CA GLU A 186 -15.35 -10.41 8.54
C GLU A 186 -15.59 -9.08 9.27
N GLU A 187 -14.52 -8.34 9.61
CA GLU A 187 -14.64 -6.98 10.15
C GLU A 187 -15.29 -6.03 9.13
N LEU A 188 -14.86 -6.08 7.86
CA LEU A 188 -15.46 -5.28 6.79
C LEU A 188 -16.95 -5.62 6.59
N GLY A 189 -17.33 -6.90 6.65
CA GLY A 189 -18.72 -7.33 6.61
C GLY A 189 -19.55 -6.75 7.77
N ARG A 190 -19.00 -6.73 8.99
CA ARG A 190 -19.62 -6.09 10.16
C ARG A 190 -19.76 -4.58 10.02
N GLN A 191 -18.83 -3.92 9.34
CA GLN A 191 -18.88 -2.49 9.03
C GLN A 191 -19.86 -2.14 7.89
N GLY A 192 -20.47 -3.14 7.25
CA GLY A 192 -21.50 -2.96 6.23
C GLY A 192 -21.00 -2.92 4.79
N TYR A 193 -19.71 -3.19 4.55
CA TYR A 193 -19.18 -3.36 3.20
C TYR A 193 -19.87 -4.53 2.51
N LYS A 194 -20.13 -4.37 1.21
CA LYS A 194 -20.84 -5.36 0.37
C LYS A 194 -19.94 -6.03 -0.65
N GLU A 195 -18.89 -5.34 -1.07
CA GLU A 195 -17.96 -5.82 -2.08
C GLU A 195 -16.53 -5.81 -1.55
N ILE A 196 -15.80 -6.91 -1.74
CA ILE A 196 -14.37 -6.98 -1.47
C ILE A 196 -13.64 -7.31 -2.76
N THR A 197 -12.60 -6.53 -3.06
CA THR A 197 -11.63 -6.88 -4.10
C THR A 197 -10.33 -7.33 -3.47
N LEU A 198 -9.98 -8.60 -3.70
CA LEU A 198 -8.70 -9.17 -3.33
C LEU A 198 -7.61 -8.63 -4.25
N LEU A 199 -6.53 -8.15 -3.64
CA LEU A 199 -5.44 -7.45 -4.29
C LEU A 199 -4.11 -8.19 -4.12
N GLY A 200 -3.30 -8.11 -5.17
CA GLY A 200 -1.93 -8.61 -5.21
C GLY A 200 -1.24 -8.11 -6.48
N GLN A 201 0.08 -8.32 -6.58
CA GLN A 201 0.79 -8.09 -7.85
C GLN A 201 0.61 -9.28 -8.81
N ASN A 202 0.59 -10.49 -8.26
CA ASN A 202 0.27 -11.74 -8.95
C ASN A 202 -0.59 -12.59 -8.00
N ILE A 203 -1.91 -12.44 -8.11
CA ILE A 203 -2.82 -13.02 -7.11
C ILE A 203 -2.88 -14.56 -7.17
N ASP A 204 -2.70 -15.12 -8.37
CA ASP A 204 -2.78 -16.57 -8.58
C ASP A 204 -1.59 -17.33 -7.96
N ALA A 205 -0.52 -16.61 -7.59
CA ALA A 205 0.64 -17.15 -6.90
C ALA A 205 0.47 -17.26 -5.37
N TYR A 206 -0.69 -16.85 -4.84
CA TYR A 206 -0.96 -16.91 -3.41
C TYR A 206 -0.73 -18.31 -2.82
N GLY A 207 -0.05 -18.34 -1.67
CA GLY A 207 0.15 -19.53 -0.85
C GLY A 207 1.38 -20.37 -1.20
N ARG A 208 2.17 -20.00 -2.21
CA ARG A 208 3.40 -20.75 -2.58
C ARG A 208 4.50 -20.66 -1.54
N ASP A 209 4.55 -19.55 -0.82
CA ASP A 209 5.46 -19.28 0.28
C ASP A 209 4.90 -19.71 1.65
N LEU A 210 3.63 -20.15 1.71
CA LEU A 210 3.03 -20.70 2.93
C LEU A 210 3.38 -22.19 3.07
N PRO A 211 3.58 -22.68 4.32
CA PRO A 211 3.86 -24.08 4.57
C PRO A 211 2.63 -24.96 4.30
N GLY A 212 2.86 -26.25 4.09
CA GLY A 212 1.78 -27.24 4.01
C GLY A 212 1.59 -27.81 2.61
N VAL A 213 1.46 -29.14 2.57
CA VAL A 213 1.15 -29.91 1.38
C VAL A 213 0.05 -30.91 1.72
N THR A 214 -0.88 -31.06 0.79
CA THR A 214 -1.91 -32.09 0.85
C THR A 214 -1.30 -33.49 0.64
N GLU A 215 -2.03 -34.54 0.99
CA GLU A 215 -1.61 -35.93 0.77
C GLU A 215 -1.29 -36.23 -0.70
N SER A 216 -1.94 -35.54 -1.63
CA SER A 216 -1.69 -35.66 -3.07
C SER A 216 -0.47 -34.86 -3.56
N GLY A 217 0.28 -34.21 -2.66
CA GLY A 217 1.49 -33.46 -2.99
C GLY A 217 1.26 -32.03 -3.51
N ARG A 218 0.01 -31.58 -3.58
CA ARG A 218 -0.32 -30.18 -3.93
C ARG A 218 -0.08 -29.26 -2.73
N HIS A 219 0.36 -28.03 -2.96
CA HIS A 219 0.37 -26.96 -1.95
C HIS A 219 -0.98 -26.86 -1.24
N GLN A 220 -0.95 -26.78 0.09
CA GLN A 220 -2.15 -26.72 0.92
C GLN A 220 -2.91 -25.41 0.73
N HIS A 221 -2.18 -24.32 0.56
CA HIS A 221 -2.73 -22.98 0.35
C HIS A 221 -2.54 -22.59 -1.12
N THR A 222 -3.66 -22.33 -1.81
CA THR A 222 -3.69 -21.76 -3.15
C THR A 222 -4.75 -20.67 -3.19
N LEU A 223 -4.73 -19.83 -4.23
CA LEU A 223 -5.79 -18.83 -4.43
C LEU A 223 -7.18 -19.48 -4.40
N THR A 224 -7.36 -20.61 -5.07
CA THR A 224 -8.63 -21.35 -5.06
C THR A 224 -9.06 -21.76 -3.64
N ASP A 225 -8.15 -22.29 -2.83
CA ASP A 225 -8.47 -22.68 -1.45
C ASP A 225 -8.86 -21.45 -0.61
N LEU A 226 -8.16 -20.33 -0.80
CA LEU A 226 -8.50 -19.07 -0.15
C LEU A 226 -9.90 -18.58 -0.55
N LEU A 227 -10.21 -18.56 -1.85
CA LEU A 227 -11.53 -18.12 -2.35
C LEU A 227 -12.66 -18.95 -1.72
N TYR A 228 -12.51 -20.27 -1.63
CA TYR A 228 -13.48 -21.10 -0.91
C TYR A 228 -13.57 -20.72 0.57
N TYR A 229 -12.42 -20.53 1.24
CA TYR A 229 -12.36 -20.20 2.66
C TYR A 229 -13.03 -18.86 3.00
N VAL A 230 -12.96 -17.88 2.10
CA VAL A 230 -13.54 -16.53 2.30
C VAL A 230 -14.87 -16.30 1.57
N SER A 231 -15.40 -17.32 0.87
CA SER A 231 -16.61 -17.20 0.04
C SER A 231 -17.88 -16.84 0.80
N ASN A 232 -17.99 -17.25 2.07
CA ASN A 232 -19.23 -17.17 2.87
C ASN A 232 -19.07 -16.25 4.08
N ILE A 233 -18.60 -15.03 3.85
CA ILE A 233 -18.46 -14.03 4.90
C ILE A 233 -19.77 -13.24 5.03
N PRO A 234 -20.42 -13.23 6.23
CA PRO A 234 -21.65 -12.48 6.43
C PRO A 234 -21.51 -11.00 6.06
N GLY A 235 -22.47 -10.50 5.27
CA GLY A 235 -22.51 -9.11 4.81
C GLY A 235 -21.83 -8.86 3.47
N ILE A 236 -20.86 -9.70 3.07
CA ILE A 236 -20.16 -9.59 1.78
C ILE A 236 -20.97 -10.30 0.70
N GLU A 237 -21.43 -9.54 -0.28
CA GLU A 237 -22.28 -10.02 -1.38
C GLU A 237 -21.48 -10.30 -2.65
N ARG A 238 -20.31 -9.67 -2.80
CA ARG A 238 -19.46 -9.83 -3.98
C ARG A 238 -17.98 -9.90 -3.63
N LEU A 239 -17.34 -10.95 -4.12
CA LEU A 239 -15.89 -11.08 -4.14
C LEU A 239 -15.37 -10.80 -5.55
N ARG A 240 -14.30 -10.02 -5.65
CA ARG A 240 -13.55 -9.80 -6.88
C ARG A 240 -12.08 -10.09 -6.62
N PHE A 241 -11.37 -10.40 -7.68
CA PHE A 241 -9.92 -10.34 -7.70
C PHE A 241 -9.46 -9.87 -9.08
N ALA A 242 -8.25 -9.36 -9.15
CA ALA A 242 -7.60 -8.96 -10.39
C ALA A 242 -6.13 -9.41 -10.35
N THR A 243 -5.40 -9.18 -11.45
CA THR A 243 -3.96 -9.51 -11.60
C THR A 243 -3.66 -11.01 -11.72
N SER A 244 -4.54 -11.73 -12.42
CA SER A 244 -4.27 -13.13 -12.78
C SER A 244 -3.12 -13.24 -13.77
N HIS A 245 -2.25 -14.22 -13.54
CA HIS A 245 -1.12 -14.57 -14.36
C HIS A 245 -1.40 -15.93 -15.04
N PRO A 246 -1.36 -16.00 -16.39
CA PRO A 246 -1.86 -17.17 -17.14
C PRO A 246 -1.16 -18.49 -16.79
N ARG A 247 0.09 -18.44 -16.32
CA ARG A 247 0.83 -19.62 -15.83
C ARG A 247 0.13 -20.33 -14.66
N TYR A 248 -0.63 -19.60 -13.86
CA TYR A 248 -1.24 -20.09 -12.61
C TYR A 248 -2.76 -20.19 -12.68
N PHE A 249 -3.33 -19.89 -13.84
CA PHE A 249 -4.77 -19.93 -14.04
C PHE A 249 -5.19 -21.37 -14.32
N THR A 250 -5.55 -22.10 -13.27
CA THR A 250 -5.88 -23.54 -13.35
C THR A 250 -7.38 -23.78 -13.58
N GLU A 251 -7.76 -24.95 -14.10
CA GLU A 251 -9.17 -25.35 -14.20
C GLU A 251 -9.89 -25.34 -12.85
N ARG A 252 -9.19 -25.57 -11.74
CA ARG A 252 -9.78 -25.53 -10.39
C ARG A 252 -10.15 -24.11 -9.95
N LEU A 253 -9.51 -23.09 -10.53
CA LEU A 253 -9.80 -21.68 -10.27
C LEU A 253 -11.00 -21.18 -11.07
N ILE A 254 -11.29 -21.80 -12.23
CA ILE A 254 -12.42 -21.50 -13.12
C ILE A 254 -13.72 -22.08 -12.54
#